data_AF-A0A661ADP9-F1
#
_entry.id   AF-A0A661ADP9-F1
#
_cell.length_a   1.000
_cell.length_b   1.000
_cell.length_c   1.000
_cell.angle_alpha   90.00
_cell.angle_beta   90.00
_cell.angle_gamma   90.00
#
_symmetry.space_group_name_H-M   'P 1'
#
loop_
_entity.id
_entity.type
_entity.pdbx_description
1 polymer ?
#
loop_
_entity_poly.entity_id
_entity_poly.type
_entity_poly.pdbx_seq_one_letter_code
_entity_poly.pdbx_strand_id
1 'polypeptide(L)'
;MRRLGIFLVFIALPIFAQAELRLYMKIEGPSGFGKMVAGADVNGDGYVDVIVGSPDENSNTGAAYLYYGGDTPDTVLDKYFAGTSSEYFGNAICGCGDINGDGYEDIAIGGWAYNSYIGRVCIYYGGLDMDTNADSILMPSGMETFGYSLRSADMDGDGEKDLLVGAPYGPDGSGYGLGYIFYDFSNEKKVFQSPNSLDLMGMKVHASDLNGDDTLDLILSSIYAPAYSEQGMVLVYWGGADMDTIPDITIVGDAKGDHLGSGIGSGDVNGDGYDDLLVGVPGKNLVYIYYGGPGFDDVPDDAIFGTGGFGTSVCGGDFTQDGYAEVIIGAPTYNSNGAVFIYLGAPTLPDTPDIALYSTVSGEEFGYFVDLIGDVNGDGFTDLAVGTGAGTAAYIYRGANDFDLPAIAVVSTPPDTTPSFGPYHVAAVITDASGISWDTLYYNYGPGFMGVSHDTIIGDTFFFTIPELDTGFTLPFDMEWYIAAADSFDPVNNVTCDPPGGASSPYTFTVIDTIKPVITYITHFEDTDSTGPFEVLINAYDPYSEVLNAWLYYIDSEVETVKIAMFPTDNPDEYSGWITVQYYPSIILYWVEVEDISGNMKRDPVDEPTPYGFHIGPYPG
;
A
#
# COMPACT_ATOMS: atom_id res chain seq x y z
N MET A 1 20.75 -58.43 9.99
CA MET A 1 19.41 -57.83 9.85
C MET A 1 19.22 -56.76 10.93
N ARG A 2 19.48 -55.49 10.61
CA ARG A 2 18.76 -54.33 11.16
C ARG A 2 18.80 -53.24 10.08
N ARG A 3 17.66 -53.01 9.44
CA ARG A 3 17.42 -51.84 8.57
C ARG A 3 17.31 -50.63 9.51
N LEU A 4 18.18 -49.65 9.37
CA LEU A 4 17.92 -48.30 9.88
C LEU A 4 17.42 -47.51 8.66
N GLY A 5 16.13 -47.18 8.65
CA GLY A 5 15.57 -46.23 7.71
C GLY A 5 15.90 -44.84 8.20
N ILE A 6 16.57 -44.05 7.37
CA ILE A 6 16.74 -42.61 7.56
C ILE A 6 15.45 -41.98 7.03
N PHE A 7 14.66 -41.37 7.92
CA PHE A 7 13.59 -40.44 7.53
C PHE A 7 14.25 -39.09 7.24
N LEU A 8 14.16 -38.63 5.99
CA LEU A 8 14.41 -37.23 5.66
C LEU A 8 13.15 -36.44 6.04
N VAL A 9 13.29 -35.46 6.92
CA VAL A 9 12.29 -34.41 7.13
C VAL A 9 12.86 -33.17 6.45
N PHE A 10 12.15 -32.65 5.45
CA PHE A 10 12.45 -31.35 4.87
C PHE A 10 11.81 -30.30 5.78
N ILE A 11 12.63 -29.45 6.41
CA ILE A 11 12.16 -28.23 7.07
C ILE A 11 12.53 -27.11 6.10
N ALA A 12 11.54 -26.57 5.40
CA ALA A 12 11.69 -25.30 4.71
C ALA A 12 11.63 -24.21 5.78
N LEU A 13 12.73 -23.49 5.99
CA LEU A 13 12.69 -22.24 6.75
C LEU A 13 12.23 -21.16 5.77
N PRO A 14 11.08 -20.51 6.00
CA PRO A 14 10.69 -19.37 5.18
C PRO A 14 11.67 -18.22 5.46
N ILE A 15 12.38 -17.78 4.42
CA ILE A 15 13.13 -16.54 4.42
C ILE A 15 12.12 -15.47 4.02
N PHE A 16 11.54 -14.79 5.01
CA PHE A 16 10.69 -13.62 4.79
C PHE A 16 11.58 -12.40 4.67
N ALA A 17 11.78 -11.94 3.45
CA ALA A 17 11.82 -10.52 3.19
C ALA A 17 10.37 -10.01 3.08
N GLN A 18 10.19 -8.70 2.99
CA GLN A 18 8.87 -8.11 2.78
C GLN A 18 8.79 -7.69 1.32
N ALA A 19 7.65 -7.95 0.70
CA ALA A 19 7.28 -7.34 -0.56
C ALA A 19 7.20 -5.82 -0.34
N GLU A 20 8.19 -5.06 -0.80
CA GLU A 20 8.13 -3.60 -0.77
C GLU A 20 7.61 -3.10 -2.11
N LEU A 21 6.38 -2.57 -2.11
CA LEU A 21 5.91 -1.73 -3.19
C LEU A 21 6.76 -0.47 -3.24
N ARG A 22 7.47 -0.26 -4.34
CA ARG A 22 8.46 0.82 -4.43
C ARG A 22 7.79 2.13 -4.81
N LEU A 23 7.93 3.12 -3.94
CA LEU A 23 7.60 4.51 -4.29
C LEU A 23 8.47 4.94 -5.46
N TYR A 24 7.83 5.32 -6.55
CA TYR A 24 8.46 5.69 -7.79
C TYR A 24 8.49 7.21 -8.00
N MET A 25 7.37 7.89 -7.75
CA MET A 25 7.30 9.35 -7.71
C MET A 25 6.52 9.86 -6.51
N LYS A 26 7.02 10.95 -5.90
CA LYS A 26 6.24 11.80 -5.00
C LYS A 26 6.20 13.20 -5.60
N ILE A 27 5.00 13.62 -5.98
CA ILE A 27 4.78 14.93 -6.61
C ILE A 27 4.15 15.83 -5.55
N GLU A 28 4.80 16.95 -5.23
CA GLU A 28 4.28 17.95 -4.29
C GLU A 28 3.69 19.15 -5.04
N GLY A 29 2.56 19.68 -4.53
CA GLY A 29 1.83 20.78 -5.16
C GLY A 29 1.15 21.71 -4.16
N PRO A 30 0.17 22.52 -4.58
CA PRO A 30 -0.56 23.44 -3.71
C PRO A 30 -1.67 22.74 -2.89
N SER A 31 -2.51 23.52 -2.21
CA SER A 31 -3.64 23.01 -1.43
C SER A 31 -4.64 22.23 -2.27
N GLY A 32 -5.00 21.02 -1.83
CA GLY A 32 -5.93 20.14 -2.55
C GLY A 32 -5.26 19.32 -3.65
N PHE A 33 -3.95 19.49 -3.87
CA PHE A 33 -3.18 18.71 -4.83
C PHE A 33 -3.10 17.25 -4.43
N GLY A 34 -3.39 16.35 -5.37
CA GLY A 34 -3.39 14.90 -5.13
C GLY A 34 -4.74 14.35 -4.69
N LYS A 35 -5.82 15.14 -4.72
CA LYS A 35 -7.18 14.65 -4.42
C LYS A 35 -7.75 13.71 -5.48
N MET A 36 -7.22 13.79 -6.69
CA MET A 36 -7.56 12.98 -7.85
C MET A 36 -6.30 12.79 -8.68
N VAL A 37 -6.06 11.57 -9.17
CA VAL A 37 -4.97 11.26 -10.09
C VAL A 37 -5.53 10.41 -11.22
N ALA A 38 -5.07 10.65 -12.44
CA ALA A 38 -5.40 9.84 -13.61
C ALA A 38 -4.14 9.64 -14.47
N GLY A 39 -4.16 8.61 -15.31
CA GLY A 39 -3.11 8.37 -16.30
C GLY A 39 -3.66 8.42 -17.73
N ALA A 40 -2.82 8.89 -18.65
CA ALA A 40 -3.01 8.79 -20.11
C ALA A 40 -1.69 9.04 -20.85
N ASP A 41 -1.40 8.32 -21.93
CA ASP A 41 -0.25 8.65 -22.82
C ASP A 41 -0.64 9.80 -23.77
N VAL A 42 -0.64 11.03 -23.25
CA VAL A 42 -1.13 12.20 -23.99
C VAL A 42 -0.10 12.71 -24.99
N ASN A 43 1.17 12.35 -24.82
CA ASN A 43 2.26 12.79 -25.69
C ASN A 43 2.67 11.73 -26.75
N GLY A 44 2.14 10.51 -26.63
CA GLY A 44 2.28 9.41 -27.60
C GLY A 44 3.66 8.75 -27.60
N ASP A 45 4.39 8.81 -26.49
CA ASP A 45 5.73 8.24 -26.36
C ASP A 45 5.74 6.79 -25.85
N GLY A 46 4.56 6.24 -25.52
CA GLY A 46 4.35 4.89 -25.04
C GLY A 46 4.46 4.75 -23.52
N TYR A 47 4.63 5.84 -22.78
CA TYR A 47 4.57 5.87 -21.33
C TYR A 47 3.31 6.59 -20.88
N VAL A 48 2.68 6.10 -19.82
CA VAL A 48 1.53 6.79 -19.26
C VAL A 48 1.98 8.08 -18.59
N ASP A 49 1.37 9.20 -18.97
CA ASP A 49 1.55 10.48 -18.31
C ASP A 49 0.61 10.63 -17.11
N VAL A 50 1.03 11.38 -16.09
CA VAL A 50 0.31 11.51 -14.82
C VAL A 50 -0.38 12.87 -14.73
N ILE A 51 -1.70 12.85 -14.53
CA ILE A 51 -2.52 14.06 -14.33
C ILE A 51 -2.99 14.12 -12.88
N VAL A 52 -2.64 15.19 -12.17
CA VAL A 52 -2.98 15.39 -10.76
C VAL A 52 -3.93 16.57 -10.59
N GLY A 53 -5.07 16.33 -9.94
CA GLY A 53 -6.08 17.32 -9.62
C GLY A 53 -5.77 18.10 -8.34
N SER A 54 -6.13 19.39 -8.35
CA SER A 54 -6.00 20.31 -7.23
C SER A 54 -7.26 21.19 -7.07
N PRO A 55 -8.44 20.59 -6.80
CA PRO A 55 -9.73 21.27 -6.87
C PRO A 55 -9.91 22.44 -5.88
N ASP A 56 -9.18 22.43 -4.75
CA ASP A 56 -9.31 23.47 -3.72
C ASP A 56 -8.39 24.69 -3.98
N GLU A 57 -7.51 24.60 -4.98
CA GLU A 57 -6.56 25.67 -5.29
C GLU A 57 -7.26 27.00 -5.59
N ASN A 58 -6.63 28.11 -5.21
CA ASN A 58 -7.07 29.47 -5.54
C ASN A 58 -8.52 29.75 -5.16
N SER A 59 -8.89 29.43 -3.91
CA SER A 59 -10.26 29.57 -3.40
C SER A 59 -11.27 28.74 -4.20
N ASN A 60 -10.96 27.45 -4.35
CA ASN A 60 -11.76 26.46 -5.07
C ASN A 60 -11.93 26.77 -6.56
N THR A 61 -11.03 27.59 -7.12
CA THR A 61 -10.98 27.74 -8.58
C THR A 61 -10.62 26.40 -9.21
N GLY A 62 -9.67 25.71 -8.57
CA GLY A 62 -9.20 24.40 -8.99
C GLY A 62 -8.26 24.46 -10.18
N ALA A 63 -7.47 23.40 -10.32
CA ALA A 63 -6.56 23.19 -11.44
C ALA A 63 -6.26 21.70 -11.60
N ALA A 64 -5.61 21.36 -12.71
CA ALA A 64 -4.94 20.08 -12.90
C ALA A 64 -3.52 20.28 -13.44
N TYR A 65 -2.65 19.34 -13.14
CA TYR A 65 -1.22 19.37 -13.44
C TYR A 65 -0.84 18.09 -14.16
N LEU A 66 -0.14 18.20 -15.29
CA LEU A 66 0.33 17.08 -16.09
C LEU A 66 1.85 16.97 -15.99
N TYR A 67 2.30 15.75 -15.75
CA TYR A 67 3.70 15.33 -15.67
C TYR A 67 3.88 14.16 -16.63
N TYR A 68 4.83 14.25 -17.54
CA TYR A 68 5.06 13.19 -18.49
C TYR A 68 5.68 11.96 -17.85
N GLY A 69 5.28 10.79 -18.35
CA GLY A 69 5.87 9.50 -18.01
C GLY A 69 7.26 9.33 -18.60
N GLY A 70 7.82 8.12 -18.48
CA GLY A 70 9.09 7.78 -19.10
C GLY A 70 9.84 6.68 -18.35
N ASP A 71 10.97 6.22 -18.90
CA ASP A 71 11.88 5.30 -18.20
C ASP A 71 12.35 5.87 -16.83
N THR A 72 12.53 7.19 -16.79
CA THR A 72 12.93 7.97 -15.61
C THR A 72 12.15 9.30 -15.58
N PRO A 73 10.86 9.27 -15.25
CA PRO A 73 10.02 10.44 -15.17
C PRO A 73 10.52 11.28 -14.01
N ASP A 74 10.36 12.58 -14.16
CA ASP A 74 10.70 13.54 -13.14
C ASP A 74 9.44 14.26 -12.65
N THR A 75 9.60 15.08 -11.63
CA THR A 75 8.48 15.84 -11.05
C THR A 75 8.42 17.27 -11.61
N VAL A 76 8.98 17.51 -12.80
CA VAL A 76 8.92 18.82 -13.47
C VAL A 76 7.57 18.94 -14.16
N LEU A 77 6.88 20.04 -13.91
CA LEU A 77 5.56 20.27 -14.49
C LEU A 77 5.63 20.51 -16.00
N ASP A 78 4.89 19.72 -16.78
CA ASP A 78 4.81 19.86 -18.23
C ASP A 78 3.64 20.76 -18.67
N LYS A 79 2.43 20.51 -18.16
CA LYS A 79 1.24 21.33 -18.47
C LYS A 79 0.42 21.67 -17.23
N TYR A 80 -0.19 22.85 -17.26
CA TYR A 80 -1.06 23.37 -16.21
C TYR A 80 -2.42 23.74 -16.79
N PHE A 81 -3.48 23.08 -16.32
CA PHE A 81 -4.86 23.33 -16.73
C PHE A 81 -5.56 24.16 -15.66
N ALA A 82 -5.82 25.43 -15.98
CA ALA A 82 -6.39 26.38 -15.04
C ALA A 82 -7.94 26.33 -15.02
N GLY A 83 -8.52 26.25 -13.83
CA GLY A 83 -9.92 26.62 -13.61
C GLY A 83 -10.17 28.10 -13.92
N THR A 84 -11.44 28.46 -14.12
CA THR A 84 -11.85 29.80 -14.57
C THR A 84 -12.65 30.58 -13.54
N SER A 85 -13.20 29.90 -12.54
CA SER A 85 -14.01 30.44 -11.44
C SER A 85 -14.00 29.45 -10.28
N SER A 86 -14.59 29.77 -9.11
CA SER A 86 -14.72 28.82 -8.00
C SER A 86 -15.61 27.61 -8.37
N GLU A 87 -15.05 26.69 -9.15
CA GLU A 87 -15.72 25.60 -9.84
C GLU A 87 -15.19 24.21 -9.45
N TYR A 88 -14.16 24.16 -8.61
CA TYR A 88 -13.43 22.95 -8.22
C TYR A 88 -12.92 22.16 -9.42
N PHE A 89 -12.29 22.87 -10.38
CA PHE A 89 -11.70 22.25 -11.56
C PHE A 89 -10.62 21.25 -11.16
N GLY A 90 -10.61 20.06 -11.76
CA GLY A 90 -9.69 18.97 -11.36
C GLY A 90 -10.21 18.10 -10.21
N ASN A 91 -11.48 18.21 -9.82
CA ASN A 91 -12.09 17.27 -8.86
C ASN A 91 -12.26 15.86 -9.45
N ALA A 92 -12.56 15.79 -10.76
CA ALA A 92 -12.66 14.54 -11.49
C ALA A 92 -11.81 14.65 -12.75
N ILE A 93 -11.03 13.61 -13.03
CA ILE A 93 -10.12 13.52 -14.18
C ILE A 93 -10.18 12.09 -14.69
N CYS A 94 -10.16 11.87 -16.00
CA CYS A 94 -9.92 10.54 -16.56
C CYS A 94 -9.11 10.65 -17.85
N GLY A 95 -8.27 9.64 -18.08
CA GLY A 95 -7.75 9.33 -19.41
C GLY A 95 -8.87 8.74 -20.26
N CYS A 96 -9.02 9.26 -21.46
CA CYS A 96 -10.16 8.98 -22.33
C CYS A 96 -9.83 8.00 -23.47
N GLY A 97 -8.56 7.62 -23.64
CA GLY A 97 -8.10 6.99 -24.89
C GLY A 97 -8.02 8.01 -26.03
N ASP A 98 -7.70 7.55 -27.23
CA ASP A 98 -7.61 8.39 -28.44
C ASP A 98 -8.99 8.60 -29.07
N ILE A 99 -9.78 9.52 -28.52
CA ILE A 99 -11.18 9.71 -28.90
C ILE A 99 -11.32 10.43 -30.25
N ASN A 100 -10.24 11.08 -30.71
CA ASN A 100 -10.21 11.83 -31.95
C ASN A 100 -9.55 11.05 -33.12
N GLY A 101 -8.89 9.93 -32.81
CA GLY A 101 -8.28 9.00 -33.77
C GLY A 101 -6.96 9.50 -34.36
N ASP A 102 -6.20 10.34 -33.64
CA ASP A 102 -4.93 10.90 -34.09
C ASP A 102 -3.68 10.17 -33.56
N GLY A 103 -3.88 9.16 -32.71
CA GLY A 103 -2.87 8.29 -32.15
C GLY A 103 -2.31 8.74 -30.80
N TYR A 104 -2.91 9.73 -30.15
CA TYR A 104 -2.53 10.20 -28.81
C TYR A 104 -3.71 10.04 -27.86
N GLU A 105 -3.48 9.68 -26.60
CA GLU A 105 -4.59 9.61 -25.66
C GLU A 105 -5.05 11.00 -25.24
N ASP A 106 -6.36 11.15 -25.06
CA ASP A 106 -7.02 12.38 -24.68
C ASP A 106 -7.40 12.36 -23.20
N ILE A 107 -7.71 13.52 -22.62
CA ILE A 107 -8.11 13.63 -21.22
C ILE A 107 -9.38 14.47 -21.03
N ALA A 108 -10.15 14.15 -19.99
CA ALA A 108 -11.30 14.93 -19.56
C ALA A 108 -11.14 15.40 -18.11
N ILE A 109 -11.51 16.66 -17.84
CA ILE A 109 -11.39 17.30 -16.54
C ILE A 109 -12.71 17.98 -16.14
N GLY A 110 -13.22 17.62 -14.96
CA GLY A 110 -14.47 18.12 -14.41
C GLY A 110 -14.31 19.40 -13.56
N GLY A 111 -15.28 20.30 -13.67
CA GLY A 111 -15.47 21.47 -12.82
C GLY A 111 -16.92 21.55 -12.36
N TRP A 112 -17.28 20.76 -11.36
CA TRP A 112 -18.67 20.49 -10.99
C TRP A 112 -19.46 21.70 -10.48
N ALA A 113 -18.79 22.72 -9.93
CA ALA A 113 -19.46 23.94 -9.45
C ALA A 113 -19.52 25.06 -10.50
N TYR A 114 -19.06 24.81 -11.73
CA TYR A 114 -19.02 25.81 -12.80
C TYR A 114 -20.38 26.48 -13.02
N ASN A 115 -20.34 27.81 -13.21
CA ASN A 115 -21.48 28.65 -13.51
C ASN A 115 -22.71 28.39 -12.62
N SER A 116 -22.51 28.55 -11.29
CA SER A 116 -23.56 28.32 -10.28
C SER A 116 -24.08 26.88 -10.26
N TYR A 117 -23.16 25.89 -10.18
CA TYR A 117 -23.48 24.46 -10.07
C TYR A 117 -24.17 23.85 -11.29
N ILE A 118 -24.05 24.49 -12.47
CA ILE A 118 -24.36 23.81 -13.74
C ILE A 118 -23.36 22.67 -13.93
N GLY A 119 -22.09 22.95 -13.68
CA GLY A 119 -20.99 22.01 -13.90
C GLY A 119 -20.55 21.97 -15.36
N ARG A 120 -19.34 21.47 -15.60
CA ARG A 120 -18.79 21.26 -16.95
C ARG A 120 -17.73 20.16 -16.94
N VAL A 121 -17.49 19.61 -18.12
CA VAL A 121 -16.33 18.76 -18.41
C VAL A 121 -15.58 19.38 -19.59
N CYS A 122 -14.30 19.64 -19.41
CA CYS A 122 -13.39 20.10 -20.45
C CYS A 122 -12.60 18.90 -20.98
N ILE A 123 -12.61 18.73 -22.30
CA ILE A 123 -11.87 17.69 -23.01
C ILE A 123 -10.68 18.34 -23.69
N TYR A 124 -9.52 17.70 -23.58
CA TYR A 124 -8.27 18.14 -24.18
C TYR A 124 -7.72 17.01 -25.01
N TYR A 125 -7.43 17.31 -26.27
CA TYR A 125 -6.82 16.33 -27.15
C TYR A 125 -5.33 16.20 -26.89
N GLY A 126 -4.85 14.97 -26.89
CA GLY A 126 -3.43 14.64 -26.83
C GLY A 126 -2.70 15.15 -28.06
N GLY A 127 -1.38 15.02 -28.03
CA GLY A 127 -0.51 15.36 -29.15
C GLY A 127 0.89 15.74 -28.71
N LEU A 128 1.84 15.61 -29.63
CA LEU A 128 3.25 15.97 -29.42
C LEU A 128 3.43 17.41 -28.86
N ASP A 129 2.56 18.33 -29.26
CA ASP A 129 2.51 19.71 -28.79
C ASP A 129 1.14 20.04 -28.14
N MET A 130 0.59 19.12 -27.33
CA MET A 130 -0.67 19.31 -26.59
C MET A 130 -0.72 20.71 -25.96
N ASP A 131 -1.83 21.45 -26.18
CA ASP A 131 -2.05 22.74 -25.55
C ASP A 131 -3.07 22.65 -24.40
N THR A 132 -3.21 23.74 -23.64
CA THR A 132 -4.06 23.76 -22.44
C THR A 132 -5.40 24.45 -22.67
N ASN A 133 -5.80 24.65 -23.93
CA ASN A 133 -7.15 25.08 -24.30
C ASN A 133 -8.00 23.84 -24.52
N ALA A 134 -9.20 23.82 -23.93
CA ALA A 134 -10.11 22.70 -24.14
C ALA A 134 -10.59 22.66 -25.60
N ASP A 135 -10.43 21.53 -26.25
CA ASP A 135 -10.91 21.27 -27.60
C ASP A 135 -12.44 21.12 -27.64
N SER A 136 -13.01 20.54 -26.58
CA SER A 136 -14.45 20.42 -26.38
C SER A 136 -14.84 20.71 -24.95
N ILE A 137 -16.03 21.28 -24.75
CA ILE A 137 -16.58 21.56 -23.43
C ILE A 137 -18.02 21.04 -23.39
N LEU A 138 -18.25 20.04 -22.55
CA LEU A 138 -19.57 19.47 -22.29
C LEU A 138 -20.20 20.17 -21.09
N MET A 139 -21.46 20.59 -21.26
CA MET A 139 -22.25 21.24 -20.21
C MET A 139 -23.71 20.78 -20.29
N PRO A 140 -24.37 20.59 -19.14
CA PRO A 140 -25.80 20.35 -19.10
C PRO A 140 -26.58 21.66 -19.27
N SER A 141 -27.90 21.55 -19.34
CA SER A 141 -28.80 22.71 -19.41
C SER A 141 -29.26 23.22 -18.03
N GLY A 142 -29.07 22.42 -16.97
CA GLY A 142 -29.57 22.69 -15.63
C GLY A 142 -28.49 22.67 -14.56
N MET A 143 -28.89 22.89 -13.30
CA MET A 143 -28.00 22.91 -12.13
C MET A 143 -27.73 21.50 -11.61
N GLU A 144 -26.92 20.75 -12.36
CA GLU A 144 -26.78 19.31 -12.17
C GLU A 144 -25.49 18.90 -11.45
N THR A 145 -24.60 19.85 -11.18
CA THR A 145 -23.21 19.60 -10.73
C THR A 145 -22.45 18.65 -11.66
N PHE A 146 -22.68 18.78 -12.96
CA PHE A 146 -22.11 17.90 -13.97
C PHE A 146 -20.59 17.91 -13.99
N GLY A 147 -19.99 16.73 -14.16
CA GLY A 147 -18.53 16.55 -14.04
C GLY A 147 -18.07 16.36 -12.59
N TYR A 148 -18.93 15.83 -11.72
CA TYR A 148 -18.59 15.53 -10.32
C TYR A 148 -17.69 14.30 -10.20
N SER A 149 -17.96 13.28 -11.01
CA SER A 149 -17.12 12.10 -11.20
C SER A 149 -17.04 11.75 -12.69
N LEU A 150 -15.92 11.18 -13.11
CA LEU A 150 -15.63 10.84 -14.50
C LEU A 150 -14.98 9.47 -14.58
N ARG A 151 -15.28 8.73 -15.65
CA ARG A 151 -14.57 7.52 -16.09
C ARG A 151 -14.72 7.38 -17.61
N SER A 152 -13.80 6.67 -18.24
CA SER A 152 -13.89 6.32 -19.66
C SER A 152 -13.93 4.80 -19.82
N ALA A 153 -14.83 4.30 -20.67
CA ALA A 153 -15.05 2.87 -20.90
C ALA A 153 -15.87 2.66 -22.19
N ASP A 154 -15.61 1.58 -22.94
CA ASP A 154 -16.40 1.22 -24.14
C ASP A 154 -17.74 0.59 -23.71
N MET A 155 -18.79 1.41 -23.58
CA MET A 155 -20.08 0.98 -23.02
C MET A 155 -21.03 0.42 -24.08
N ASP A 156 -20.80 0.68 -25.36
CA ASP A 156 -21.60 0.13 -26.46
C ASP A 156 -20.91 -0.97 -27.29
N GLY A 157 -19.65 -1.27 -26.98
CA GLY A 157 -18.87 -2.37 -27.51
C GLY A 157 -18.38 -2.14 -28.93
N ASP A 158 -18.20 -0.89 -29.33
CA ASP A 158 -17.78 -0.53 -30.69
C ASP A 158 -16.24 -0.45 -30.86
N GLY A 159 -15.51 -0.54 -29.75
CA GLY A 159 -14.06 -0.53 -29.67
C GLY A 159 -13.45 0.83 -29.34
N GLU A 160 -14.26 1.90 -29.30
CA GLU A 160 -13.86 3.22 -28.83
C GLU A 160 -14.38 3.45 -27.40
N LYS A 161 -13.66 4.25 -26.61
CA LYS A 161 -14.11 4.51 -25.23
C LYS A 161 -15.19 5.61 -25.22
N ASP A 162 -16.19 5.43 -24.35
CA ASP A 162 -17.23 6.42 -24.05
C ASP A 162 -16.93 7.19 -22.77
N LEU A 163 -17.53 8.38 -22.63
CA LEU A 163 -17.42 9.17 -21.41
C LEU A 163 -18.58 8.91 -20.45
N LEU A 164 -18.24 8.45 -19.25
CA LEU A 164 -19.13 8.34 -18.10
C LEU A 164 -19.05 9.61 -17.25
N VAL A 165 -20.18 10.27 -17.01
CA VAL A 165 -20.23 11.50 -16.18
C VAL A 165 -21.26 11.40 -15.08
N GLY A 166 -20.80 11.57 -13.85
CA GLY A 166 -21.66 11.70 -12.66
C GLY A 166 -22.10 13.14 -12.43
N ALA A 167 -23.38 13.31 -12.10
CA ALA A 167 -24.01 14.60 -11.83
C ALA A 167 -25.03 14.46 -10.68
N PRO A 168 -24.59 14.61 -9.41
CA PRO A 168 -25.42 14.38 -8.22
C PRO A 168 -26.73 15.18 -8.12
N TYR A 169 -26.94 16.23 -8.92
CA TYR A 169 -28.18 17.00 -8.94
C TYR A 169 -28.91 16.89 -10.29
N GLY A 170 -30.23 17.04 -10.27
CA GLY A 170 -31.08 17.11 -11.46
C GLY A 170 -31.15 18.51 -12.07
N PRO A 171 -31.77 18.69 -13.26
CA PRO A 171 -31.69 19.93 -14.03
C PRO A 171 -32.30 21.16 -13.34
N ASP A 172 -33.27 20.93 -12.46
CA ASP A 172 -33.91 21.94 -11.60
C ASP A 172 -33.23 22.11 -10.23
N GLY A 173 -32.06 21.50 -10.03
CA GLY A 173 -31.33 21.46 -8.76
C GLY A 173 -31.94 20.51 -7.73
N SER A 174 -32.87 19.64 -8.15
CA SER A 174 -33.43 18.61 -7.27
C SER A 174 -32.43 17.47 -7.08
N GLY A 175 -32.28 16.97 -5.86
CA GLY A 175 -31.28 15.95 -5.55
C GLY A 175 -31.59 14.53 -6.04
N TYR A 176 -32.26 14.32 -7.19
CA TYR A 176 -32.43 12.95 -7.72
C TYR A 176 -31.07 12.31 -8.00
N GLY A 177 -30.15 13.06 -8.61
CA GLY A 177 -28.87 12.54 -9.08
C GLY A 177 -29.00 11.86 -10.43
N LEU A 178 -28.00 12.11 -11.28
CA LEU A 178 -27.93 11.72 -12.68
C LEU A 178 -26.60 11.04 -12.98
N GLY A 179 -26.65 10.07 -13.89
CA GLY A 179 -25.49 9.51 -14.58
C GLY A 179 -25.65 9.70 -16.08
N TYR A 180 -24.55 9.96 -16.78
CA TYR A 180 -24.51 10.15 -18.21
C TYR A 180 -23.53 9.21 -18.86
N ILE A 181 -23.91 8.66 -20.02
CA ILE A 181 -23.00 8.03 -20.98
C ILE A 181 -23.02 8.92 -22.23
N PHE A 182 -21.87 9.44 -22.65
CA PHE A 182 -21.71 10.13 -23.92
C PHE A 182 -20.95 9.21 -24.87
N TYR A 183 -21.67 8.70 -25.88
CA TYR A 183 -21.10 7.79 -26.86
C TYR A 183 -20.15 8.53 -27.79
N ASP A 184 -18.95 8.00 -27.99
CA ASP A 184 -17.88 8.63 -28.77
C ASP A 184 -17.61 10.10 -28.39
N PHE A 185 -17.85 10.46 -27.12
CA PHE A 185 -17.77 11.84 -26.63
C PHE A 185 -18.62 12.84 -27.45
N SER A 186 -19.62 12.33 -28.17
CA SER A 186 -20.51 13.09 -29.04
C SER A 186 -21.63 13.76 -28.23
N ASN A 187 -22.56 14.44 -28.90
CA ASN A 187 -23.77 14.94 -28.22
C ASN A 187 -24.84 13.86 -28.01
N GLU A 188 -24.65 12.67 -28.58
CA GLU A 188 -25.52 11.52 -28.31
C GLU A 188 -25.21 11.01 -26.91
N LYS A 189 -26.27 10.88 -26.09
CA LYS A 189 -26.09 10.50 -24.69
C LYS A 189 -27.26 9.71 -24.16
N LYS A 190 -26.94 8.80 -23.24
CA LYS A 190 -27.90 8.12 -22.38
C LYS A 190 -27.87 8.76 -20.99
N VAL A 191 -29.05 8.91 -20.39
CA VAL A 191 -29.20 9.58 -19.10
C VAL A 191 -29.90 8.66 -18.13
N PHE A 192 -29.24 8.42 -17.01
CA PHE A 192 -29.72 7.63 -15.88
C PHE A 192 -30.17 8.60 -14.80
N GLN A 193 -31.26 8.29 -14.13
CA GLN A 193 -31.78 9.10 -13.03
C GLN A 193 -32.13 8.19 -11.88
N SER A 194 -31.80 8.60 -10.65
CA SER A 194 -32.25 7.84 -9.49
C SER A 194 -33.78 7.72 -9.46
N PRO A 195 -34.31 6.53 -9.10
CA PRO A 195 -35.75 6.36 -8.95
C PRO A 195 -36.34 7.22 -7.82
N ASN A 196 -35.54 7.66 -6.83
CA ASN A 196 -36.02 8.54 -5.76
C ASN A 196 -35.36 9.91 -5.76
N SER A 197 -36.12 10.91 -5.30
CA SER A 197 -35.59 12.23 -5.01
C SER A 197 -34.67 12.20 -3.80
N LEU A 198 -33.64 13.04 -3.81
CA LEU A 198 -32.70 13.26 -2.70
C LEU A 198 -31.68 12.12 -2.48
N ASP A 199 -31.54 11.25 -3.47
CA ASP A 199 -30.55 10.18 -3.44
C ASP A 199 -29.19 10.64 -3.93
N LEU A 200 -29.07 11.73 -4.69
CA LEU A 200 -27.78 12.26 -5.19
C LEU A 200 -26.91 11.24 -5.96
N MET A 201 -27.51 10.30 -6.68
CA MET A 201 -26.80 9.35 -7.56
C MET A 201 -25.79 10.04 -8.49
N GLY A 202 -24.67 9.37 -8.79
CA GLY A 202 -23.62 9.90 -9.67
C GLY A 202 -22.46 10.57 -8.90
N MET A 203 -22.36 10.30 -7.59
CA MET A 203 -21.19 10.72 -6.81
C MET A 203 -19.94 9.94 -7.19
N LYS A 204 -20.10 8.65 -7.52
CA LYS A 204 -19.10 7.85 -8.24
C LYS A 204 -19.75 7.22 -9.46
N VAL A 205 -18.95 7.10 -10.52
CA VAL A 205 -19.25 6.35 -11.74
C VAL A 205 -18.18 5.28 -11.90
N HIS A 206 -18.58 4.06 -12.20
CA HIS A 206 -17.68 2.94 -12.46
C HIS A 206 -18.28 2.02 -13.54
N ALA A 207 -17.45 1.20 -14.18
CA ALA A 207 -17.89 0.22 -15.17
C ALA A 207 -17.04 -1.06 -15.08
N SER A 208 -17.71 -2.20 -15.19
CA SER A 208 -17.13 -3.57 -15.24
C SER A 208 -18.18 -4.54 -15.77
N ASP A 209 -17.77 -5.67 -16.33
CA ASP A 209 -18.69 -6.77 -16.65
C ASP A 209 -18.91 -7.64 -15.41
N LEU A 210 -19.94 -7.33 -14.62
CA LEU A 210 -20.22 -8.00 -13.36
C LEU A 210 -21.08 -9.25 -13.55
N ASN A 211 -21.83 -9.33 -14.65
CA ASN A 211 -22.74 -10.45 -14.91
C ASN A 211 -22.12 -11.52 -15.84
N GLY A 212 -20.96 -11.24 -16.42
CA GLY A 212 -20.19 -12.14 -17.27
C GLY A 212 -20.77 -12.32 -18.67
N ASP A 213 -21.38 -11.29 -19.24
CA ASP A 213 -21.99 -11.31 -20.58
C ASP A 213 -21.11 -10.69 -21.69
N ASP A 214 -19.85 -10.40 -21.37
CA ASP A 214 -18.84 -9.75 -22.20
C ASP A 214 -19.19 -8.28 -22.55
N THR A 215 -20.15 -7.66 -21.84
CA THR A 215 -20.46 -6.24 -21.97
C THR A 215 -20.28 -5.49 -20.66
N LEU A 216 -19.80 -4.26 -20.72
CA LEU A 216 -19.57 -3.47 -19.52
C LEU A 216 -20.89 -3.00 -18.90
N ASP A 217 -21.07 -3.28 -17.62
CA ASP A 217 -22.17 -2.79 -16.80
C ASP A 217 -21.85 -1.41 -16.24
N LEU A 218 -22.88 -0.61 -15.98
CA LEU A 218 -22.74 0.70 -15.35
C LEU A 218 -23.02 0.61 -13.85
N ILE A 219 -22.10 1.14 -13.04
CA ILE A 219 -22.24 1.25 -11.60
C ILE A 219 -22.27 2.74 -11.21
N LEU A 220 -23.31 3.13 -10.48
CA LEU A 220 -23.49 4.47 -9.94
C LEU A 220 -23.68 4.41 -8.43
N SER A 221 -22.99 5.26 -7.68
CA SER A 221 -23.16 5.33 -6.23
C SER A 221 -23.62 6.69 -5.73
N SER A 222 -24.14 6.68 -4.50
CA SER A 222 -24.30 7.86 -3.66
C SER A 222 -24.21 7.50 -2.19
N ILE A 223 -23.40 8.25 -1.45
CA ILE A 223 -23.25 8.07 -0.01
C ILE A 223 -24.40 8.69 0.80
N TYR A 224 -25.20 9.58 0.19
CA TYR A 224 -26.31 10.26 0.87
C TYR A 224 -27.63 9.50 0.78
N ALA A 225 -27.74 8.57 -0.17
CA ALA A 225 -28.92 7.76 -0.35
C ALA A 225 -29.16 6.78 0.83
N PRO A 226 -30.40 6.29 0.99
CA PRO A 226 -31.61 6.86 0.42
C PRO A 226 -32.00 8.16 1.15
N ALA A 227 -32.45 9.16 0.41
CA ALA A 227 -33.06 10.40 0.92
C ALA A 227 -32.28 11.14 2.03
N TYR A 228 -30.99 11.42 1.82
CA TYR A 228 -30.08 12.04 2.80
C TYR A 228 -29.95 11.29 4.14
N SER A 229 -30.21 9.98 4.15
CA SER A 229 -30.02 9.16 5.35
C SER A 229 -28.55 8.86 5.64
N GLU A 230 -27.66 9.05 4.66
CA GLU A 230 -26.24 8.70 4.74
C GLU A 230 -25.99 7.18 4.93
N GLN A 231 -26.95 6.31 4.55
CA GLN A 231 -26.71 4.87 4.52
C GLN A 231 -25.74 4.50 3.38
N GLY A 232 -25.87 5.20 2.26
CA GLY A 232 -25.19 4.87 1.02
C GLY A 232 -25.97 3.87 0.17
N MET A 233 -25.80 3.98 -1.14
CA MET A 233 -26.45 3.13 -2.13
C MET A 233 -25.56 2.99 -3.36
N VAL A 234 -25.58 1.78 -3.94
CA VAL A 234 -25.00 1.44 -5.23
C VAL A 234 -26.10 0.91 -6.14
N LEU A 235 -26.14 1.41 -7.37
CA LEU A 235 -27.08 1.02 -8.42
C LEU A 235 -26.27 0.44 -9.57
N VAL A 236 -26.62 -0.78 -9.99
CA VAL A 236 -25.99 -1.47 -11.11
C VAL A 236 -27.00 -1.60 -12.24
N TYR A 237 -26.55 -1.32 -13.46
CA TYR A 237 -27.34 -1.41 -14.68
C TYR A 237 -26.60 -2.32 -15.67
N TRP A 238 -27.27 -3.37 -16.12
CA TRP A 238 -26.71 -4.30 -17.09
C TRP A 238 -26.44 -3.63 -18.42
N GLY A 239 -25.24 -3.89 -18.94
CA GLY A 239 -24.70 -3.33 -20.15
C GLY A 239 -25.34 -3.84 -21.44
N GLY A 240 -24.65 -3.57 -22.55
CA GLY A 240 -24.98 -4.11 -23.85
C GLY A 240 -26.14 -3.43 -24.59
N ALA A 241 -26.51 -4.03 -25.73
CA ALA A 241 -27.44 -3.43 -26.69
C ALA A 241 -28.86 -3.18 -26.14
N ASP A 242 -29.26 -3.93 -25.10
CA ASP A 242 -30.57 -3.83 -24.46
C ASP A 242 -30.53 -3.04 -23.13
N MET A 243 -29.38 -2.46 -22.76
CA MET A 243 -29.25 -1.62 -21.55
C MET A 243 -30.41 -0.63 -21.49
N ASP A 244 -31.04 -0.50 -20.33
CA ASP A 244 -32.07 0.51 -20.10
C ASP A 244 -31.68 1.46 -18.96
N THR A 245 -32.64 2.19 -18.39
CA THR A 245 -32.38 3.18 -17.32
C THR A 245 -32.98 2.76 -15.98
N ILE A 246 -33.35 1.49 -15.84
CA ILE A 246 -33.89 0.88 -14.63
C ILE A 246 -32.75 0.08 -14.00
N PRO A 247 -32.40 0.32 -12.73
CA PRO A 247 -31.37 -0.48 -12.07
C PRO A 247 -31.77 -1.94 -12.02
N ASP A 248 -30.86 -2.84 -12.37
CA ASP A 248 -31.04 -4.27 -12.27
C ASP A 248 -30.76 -4.77 -10.86
N ILE A 249 -29.71 -4.22 -10.23
CA ILE A 249 -29.34 -4.48 -8.83
C ILE A 249 -29.29 -3.16 -8.06
N THR A 250 -29.74 -3.20 -6.81
CA THR A 250 -29.69 -2.06 -5.88
C THR A 250 -29.18 -2.54 -4.53
N ILE A 251 -28.00 -2.06 -4.15
CA ILE A 251 -27.34 -2.37 -2.87
C ILE A 251 -27.48 -1.15 -1.97
N VAL A 252 -27.94 -1.32 -0.74
CA VAL A 252 -28.19 -0.22 0.21
C VAL A 252 -27.50 -0.51 1.53
N GLY A 253 -26.87 0.51 2.13
CA GLY A 253 -26.28 0.40 3.47
C GLY A 253 -27.31 0.10 4.56
N ASP A 254 -26.90 -0.63 5.59
CA ASP A 254 -27.81 -1.09 6.65
C ASP A 254 -28.26 0.07 7.57
N ALA A 255 -27.33 0.98 7.89
CA ALA A 255 -27.51 1.98 8.94
C ALA A 255 -27.07 3.38 8.50
N LYS A 256 -27.72 4.39 9.10
CA LYS A 256 -27.38 5.79 8.86
C LYS A 256 -25.92 6.06 9.23
N GLY A 257 -25.18 6.65 8.30
CA GLY A 257 -23.76 6.98 8.47
C GLY A 257 -22.81 5.91 7.96
N ASP A 258 -23.33 4.80 7.41
CA ASP A 258 -22.50 3.74 6.81
C ASP A 258 -21.69 4.27 5.60
N HIS A 259 -22.27 5.21 4.85
CA HIS A 259 -21.69 5.77 3.62
C HIS A 259 -21.30 4.68 2.60
N LEU A 260 -22.13 3.64 2.46
CA LEU A 260 -21.91 2.58 1.47
C LEU A 260 -21.76 3.15 0.05
N GLY A 261 -20.73 2.71 -0.65
CA GLY A 261 -20.40 3.16 -2.00
C GLY A 261 -19.54 4.42 -2.06
N SER A 262 -18.86 4.79 -0.95
CA SER A 262 -17.80 5.81 -0.95
C SER A 262 -16.64 5.44 -1.87
N GLY A 263 -16.14 4.21 -1.74
CA GLY A 263 -15.20 3.58 -2.65
C GLY A 263 -15.91 2.56 -3.53
N ILE A 264 -15.58 2.55 -4.83
CA ILE A 264 -16.06 1.58 -5.80
C ILE A 264 -14.86 1.16 -6.64
N GLY A 265 -14.62 -0.14 -6.72
CA GLY A 265 -13.63 -0.75 -7.60
C GLY A 265 -14.16 -2.08 -8.12
N SER A 266 -13.46 -2.68 -9.07
CA SER A 266 -13.82 -4.00 -9.59
C SER A 266 -12.60 -4.72 -10.18
N GLY A 267 -12.73 -6.03 -10.37
CA GLY A 267 -11.75 -6.91 -10.99
C GLY A 267 -11.94 -8.34 -10.50
N ASP A 268 -11.44 -9.32 -11.24
CA ASP A 268 -11.51 -10.75 -10.89
C ASP A 268 -10.58 -11.08 -9.70
N VAL A 269 -11.03 -10.83 -8.47
CA VAL A 269 -10.20 -10.97 -7.26
C VAL A 269 -10.02 -12.43 -6.85
N ASN A 270 -10.96 -13.30 -7.26
CA ASN A 270 -10.96 -14.72 -6.92
C ASN A 270 -10.43 -15.64 -8.04
N GLY A 271 -10.17 -15.08 -9.23
CA GLY A 271 -9.61 -15.76 -10.41
C GLY A 271 -10.59 -16.73 -11.08
N ASP A 272 -11.89 -16.49 -11.00
CA ASP A 272 -12.92 -17.33 -11.61
C ASP A 272 -13.29 -16.92 -13.04
N GLY A 273 -12.73 -15.81 -13.52
CA GLY A 273 -12.90 -15.26 -14.85
C GLY A 273 -14.00 -14.22 -14.97
N TYR A 274 -14.61 -13.77 -13.87
CA TYR A 274 -15.60 -12.70 -13.83
C TYR A 274 -15.11 -11.53 -12.98
N ASP A 275 -15.41 -10.29 -13.40
CA ASP A 275 -15.07 -9.14 -12.55
C ASP A 275 -15.96 -9.13 -11.31
N ASP A 276 -15.33 -9.00 -10.15
CA ASP A 276 -16.01 -8.84 -8.87
C ASP A 276 -16.23 -7.36 -8.56
N LEU A 277 -17.29 -7.03 -7.81
CA LEU A 277 -17.55 -5.66 -7.36
C LEU A 277 -17.03 -5.44 -5.93
N LEU A 278 -16.25 -4.39 -5.74
CA LEU A 278 -15.71 -3.96 -4.45
C LEU A 278 -16.41 -2.68 -3.98
N VAL A 279 -17.05 -2.71 -2.83
CA VAL A 279 -17.86 -1.61 -2.29
C VAL A 279 -17.38 -1.18 -0.91
N GLY A 280 -16.81 0.01 -0.82
CA GLY A 280 -16.34 0.60 0.43
C GLY A 280 -17.46 1.16 1.30
N VAL A 281 -17.36 0.93 2.61
CA VAL A 281 -18.32 1.37 3.64
C VAL A 281 -17.55 1.99 4.82
N PRO A 282 -16.98 3.20 4.65
CA PRO A 282 -16.07 3.79 5.62
C PRO A 282 -16.72 4.12 6.97
N GLY A 283 -18.04 4.31 7.02
CA GLY A 283 -18.78 4.43 8.29
C GLY A 283 -18.69 3.18 9.18
N LYS A 284 -18.40 2.03 8.57
CA LYS A 284 -18.15 0.74 9.23
C LYS A 284 -16.70 0.27 9.16
N ASN A 285 -15.83 1.03 8.47
CA ASN A 285 -14.44 0.67 8.20
C ASN A 285 -14.30 -0.70 7.53
N LEU A 286 -15.07 -0.97 6.49
CA LEU A 286 -14.98 -2.23 5.75
C LEU A 286 -15.16 -2.03 4.24
N VAL A 287 -14.82 -3.07 3.48
CA VAL A 287 -15.13 -3.22 2.06
C VAL A 287 -15.92 -4.52 1.90
N TYR A 288 -17.08 -4.45 1.26
CA TYR A 288 -17.82 -5.63 0.82
C TYR A 288 -17.36 -6.06 -0.57
N ILE A 289 -17.34 -7.37 -0.80
CA ILE A 289 -17.01 -8.00 -2.08
C ILE A 289 -18.24 -8.77 -2.55
N TYR A 290 -18.64 -8.53 -3.78
CA TYR A 290 -19.72 -9.23 -4.47
C TYR A 290 -19.10 -9.94 -5.66
N TYR A 291 -19.11 -11.27 -5.65
CA TYR A 291 -18.47 -12.03 -6.71
C TYR A 291 -19.26 -11.94 -8.01
N GLY A 292 -18.52 -11.81 -9.11
CA GLY A 292 -19.04 -11.65 -10.46
C GLY A 292 -19.73 -12.90 -11.03
N GLY A 293 -20.26 -12.72 -12.24
CA GLY A 293 -20.78 -13.78 -13.09
C GLY A 293 -22.30 -13.93 -13.08
N PRO A 294 -22.84 -15.00 -13.71
CA PRO A 294 -24.27 -15.11 -14.01
C PRO A 294 -25.20 -15.18 -12.77
N GLY A 295 -24.62 -15.30 -11.58
CA GLY A 295 -25.32 -15.37 -10.30
C GLY A 295 -25.26 -14.09 -9.47
N PHE A 296 -24.65 -13.01 -9.99
CA PHE A 296 -24.46 -11.76 -9.25
C PHE A 296 -25.78 -11.25 -8.62
N ASP A 297 -25.74 -10.91 -7.34
CA ASP A 297 -26.89 -10.40 -6.58
C ASP A 297 -26.50 -9.29 -5.59
N ASP A 298 -27.44 -8.89 -4.73
CA ASP A 298 -27.27 -7.80 -3.76
C ASP A 298 -26.75 -8.27 -2.38
N VAL A 299 -26.29 -9.51 -2.27
CA VAL A 299 -25.74 -10.08 -1.03
C VAL A 299 -24.22 -10.16 -1.13
N PRO A 300 -23.45 -9.56 -0.20
CA PRO A 300 -22.00 -9.65 -0.23
C PRO A 300 -21.54 -11.09 0.03
N ASP A 301 -20.57 -11.55 -0.76
CA ASP A 301 -19.94 -12.86 -0.63
C ASP A 301 -18.82 -12.85 0.40
N ASP A 302 -18.10 -11.72 0.50
CA ASP A 302 -17.00 -11.54 1.44
C ASP A 302 -16.92 -10.10 1.97
N ALA A 303 -16.15 -9.90 3.03
CA ALA A 303 -15.93 -8.59 3.64
C ALA A 303 -14.54 -8.46 4.27
N ILE A 304 -13.84 -7.37 3.93
CA ILE A 304 -12.55 -7.01 4.51
C ILE A 304 -12.76 -5.89 5.53
N PHE A 305 -12.22 -6.06 6.74
CA PHE A 305 -12.37 -5.11 7.84
C PHE A 305 -11.08 -4.33 8.12
N GLY A 306 -11.20 -3.09 8.55
CA GLY A 306 -10.08 -2.24 8.94
C GLY A 306 -10.48 -1.13 9.91
N THR A 307 -9.69 -0.06 9.95
CA THR A 307 -9.94 1.13 10.78
C THR A 307 -9.50 2.40 10.05
N GLY A 308 -9.85 3.58 10.59
CA GLY A 308 -9.35 4.85 10.04
C GLY A 308 -10.03 5.31 8.75
N GLY A 309 -11.33 5.11 8.61
CA GLY A 309 -12.06 5.42 7.38
C GLY A 309 -11.77 4.42 6.26
N PHE A 310 -11.44 3.17 6.63
CA PHE A 310 -11.14 2.08 5.71
C PHE A 310 -12.30 1.87 4.72
N GLY A 311 -11.99 1.83 3.43
CA GLY A 311 -13.00 1.78 2.36
C GLY A 311 -13.47 3.14 1.86
N THR A 312 -12.79 4.25 2.22
CA THR A 312 -13.09 5.58 1.65
C THR A 312 -12.80 5.63 0.15
N SER A 313 -11.72 4.96 -0.26
CA SER A 313 -11.37 4.71 -1.65
C SER A 313 -11.02 3.24 -1.81
N VAL A 314 -11.38 2.65 -2.94
CA VAL A 314 -11.17 1.24 -3.26
C VAL A 314 -10.86 1.14 -4.74
N CYS A 315 -9.87 0.34 -5.11
CA CYS A 315 -9.54 0.00 -6.49
C CYS A 315 -9.30 -1.52 -6.56
N GLY A 316 -9.77 -2.13 -7.64
CA GLY A 316 -9.48 -3.52 -7.99
C GLY A 316 -8.66 -3.55 -9.28
N GLY A 317 -7.68 -4.44 -9.37
CA GLY A 317 -6.98 -4.70 -10.62
C GLY A 317 -5.67 -5.46 -10.44
N ASP A 318 -5.27 -6.17 -11.49
CA ASP A 318 -4.10 -7.05 -11.51
C ASP A 318 -2.83 -6.26 -11.88
N PHE A 319 -2.26 -5.58 -10.89
CA PHE A 319 -0.99 -4.86 -11.06
C PHE A 319 0.23 -5.75 -10.80
N THR A 320 0.03 -6.97 -10.29
CA THR A 320 1.06 -8.03 -10.23
C THR A 320 1.19 -8.81 -11.54
N GLN A 321 0.16 -8.81 -12.39
CA GLN A 321 0.01 -9.70 -13.55
C GLN A 321 0.09 -11.19 -13.21
N ASP A 322 -0.40 -11.59 -12.05
CA ASP A 322 -0.46 -12.99 -11.66
C ASP A 322 -1.77 -13.67 -12.09
N GLY A 323 -2.71 -12.90 -12.66
CA GLY A 323 -4.01 -13.34 -13.13
C GLY A 323 -5.13 -13.19 -12.10
N TYR A 324 -4.87 -12.58 -10.94
CA TYR A 324 -5.87 -12.20 -9.95
C TYR A 324 -5.85 -10.69 -9.75
N ALA A 325 -7.02 -10.07 -9.66
CA ALA A 325 -7.10 -8.66 -9.32
C ALA A 325 -6.75 -8.45 -7.84
N GLU A 326 -5.84 -7.53 -7.56
CA GLU A 326 -5.57 -7.09 -6.20
C GLU A 326 -6.68 -6.18 -5.68
N VAL A 327 -6.89 -6.19 -4.35
CA VAL A 327 -7.80 -5.29 -3.65
C VAL A 327 -7.01 -4.21 -2.93
N ILE A 328 -7.13 -2.96 -3.39
CA ILE A 328 -6.40 -1.81 -2.87
C ILE A 328 -7.36 -0.87 -2.17
N ILE A 329 -7.13 -0.60 -0.88
CA ILE A 329 -8.08 0.08 0.00
C ILE A 329 -7.43 1.27 0.70
N GLY A 330 -8.01 2.45 0.53
CA GLY A 330 -7.63 3.66 1.25
C GLY A 330 -8.32 3.81 2.61
N ALA A 331 -7.55 4.23 3.61
CA ALA A 331 -7.98 4.54 4.96
C ALA A 331 -7.41 5.91 5.41
N PRO A 332 -7.95 7.02 4.89
CA PRO A 332 -7.35 8.35 5.02
C PRO A 332 -7.25 8.88 6.46
N THR A 333 -8.02 8.36 7.40
CA THR A 333 -7.96 8.82 8.80
C THR A 333 -7.20 7.85 9.71
N TYR A 334 -6.61 6.79 9.15
CA TYR A 334 -5.79 5.85 9.89
C TYR A 334 -4.62 6.56 10.59
N ASN A 335 -4.51 6.37 11.91
CA ASN A 335 -3.54 7.04 12.78
C ASN A 335 -3.43 8.57 12.57
N SER A 336 -4.53 9.22 12.15
CA SER A 336 -4.59 10.65 11.80
C SER A 336 -3.77 11.10 10.58
N ASN A 337 -3.02 10.20 9.92
CA ASN A 337 -2.18 10.55 8.77
C ASN A 337 -2.71 9.96 7.47
N GLY A 338 -3.30 8.76 7.55
CA GLY A 338 -3.79 7.99 6.43
C GLY A 338 -2.91 6.80 6.06
N ALA A 339 -3.53 5.78 5.48
CA ALA A 339 -2.90 4.54 5.05
C ALA A 339 -3.57 3.99 3.78
N VAL A 340 -2.85 3.11 3.07
CA VAL A 340 -3.39 2.25 2.01
C VAL A 340 -3.02 0.81 2.35
N PHE A 341 -4.00 -0.09 2.22
CA PHE A 341 -3.86 -1.52 2.46
C PHE A 341 -4.13 -2.28 1.16
N ILE A 342 -3.27 -3.23 0.83
CA ILE A 342 -3.35 -4.02 -0.39
C ILE A 342 -3.42 -5.48 0.00
N TYR A 343 -4.40 -6.17 -0.56
CA TYR A 343 -4.62 -7.61 -0.44
C TYR A 343 -4.38 -8.21 -1.82
N LEU A 344 -3.45 -9.16 -1.90
CA LEU A 344 -3.17 -9.84 -3.16
C LEU A 344 -4.36 -10.72 -3.54
N GLY A 345 -4.72 -10.69 -4.82
CA GLY A 345 -5.81 -11.49 -5.36
C GLY A 345 -5.53 -12.98 -5.21
N ALA A 346 -6.55 -13.76 -4.87
CA ALA A 346 -6.43 -15.19 -4.66
C ALA A 346 -7.83 -15.84 -4.64
N PRO A 347 -7.95 -17.16 -4.90
CA PRO A 347 -9.22 -17.87 -4.76
C PRO A 347 -9.86 -17.77 -3.36
N THR A 348 -9.07 -17.39 -2.37
CA THR A 348 -9.54 -16.97 -1.05
C THR A 348 -8.64 -15.84 -0.61
N LEU A 349 -9.22 -14.66 -0.39
CA LEU A 349 -8.46 -13.49 0.02
C LEU A 349 -7.86 -13.68 1.42
N PRO A 350 -6.70 -13.07 1.70
CA PRO A 350 -6.08 -13.17 3.01
C PRO A 350 -6.83 -12.33 4.05
N ASP A 351 -6.88 -12.80 5.30
CA ASP A 351 -7.48 -12.08 6.43
C ASP A 351 -6.69 -10.81 6.83
N THR A 352 -5.47 -10.64 6.31
CA THR A 352 -4.56 -9.54 6.59
C THR A 352 -3.97 -8.99 5.30
N PRO A 353 -3.70 -7.68 5.20
CA PRO A 353 -3.12 -7.10 4.00
C PRO A 353 -1.69 -7.61 3.79
N ASP A 354 -1.34 -7.92 2.54
CA ASP A 354 0.00 -8.31 2.14
C ASP A 354 0.96 -7.12 2.14
N ILE A 355 0.44 -5.94 1.75
CA ILE A 355 1.19 -4.69 1.71
C ILE A 355 0.38 -3.59 2.41
N ALA A 356 1.06 -2.80 3.23
CA ALA A 356 0.49 -1.63 3.86
C ALA A 356 1.42 -0.42 3.67
N LEU A 357 0.85 0.69 3.22
CA LEU A 357 1.55 1.95 2.97
C LEU A 357 1.04 2.98 3.98
N TYR A 358 1.96 3.68 4.63
CA TYR A 358 1.64 4.63 5.68
C TYR A 358 2.21 6.00 5.38
N SER A 359 1.43 7.04 5.68
CA SER A 359 1.98 8.39 5.68
C SER A 359 2.68 8.73 6.99
N THR A 360 3.86 9.35 6.86
CA THR A 360 4.59 9.97 7.96
C THR A 360 4.23 11.45 8.16
N VAL A 361 3.37 12.00 7.31
CA VAL A 361 2.94 13.40 7.33
C VAL A 361 1.65 13.53 8.13
N SER A 362 1.69 14.35 9.17
CA SER A 362 0.55 14.51 10.08
C SER A 362 -0.65 15.15 9.40
N GLY A 363 -1.81 14.49 9.44
CA GLY A 363 -3.06 15.02 8.87
C GLY A 363 -3.09 15.01 7.35
N GLU A 364 -2.25 14.24 6.67
CA GLU A 364 -2.17 14.24 5.20
C GLU A 364 -3.43 13.66 4.53
N GLU A 365 -4.15 12.79 5.23
CA GLU A 365 -5.25 12.01 4.66
C GLU A 365 -4.78 11.14 3.48
N PHE A 366 -3.63 10.48 3.62
CA PHE A 366 -3.07 9.57 2.64
C PHE A 366 -3.98 8.35 2.40
N GLY A 367 -4.22 7.99 1.13
CA GLY A 367 -5.23 6.99 0.77
C GLY A 367 -6.64 7.58 0.62
N TYR A 368 -6.76 8.91 0.52
CA TYR A 368 -8.04 9.55 0.18
C TYR A 368 -8.52 9.14 -1.22
N PHE A 369 -7.58 8.92 -2.13
CA PHE A 369 -7.80 8.39 -3.47
C PHE A 369 -6.79 7.28 -3.74
N VAL A 370 -7.23 6.20 -4.37
CA VAL A 370 -6.38 5.13 -4.92
C VAL A 370 -6.94 4.73 -6.27
N ASP A 371 -6.07 4.56 -7.27
CA ASP A 371 -6.43 3.98 -8.58
C ASP A 371 -5.19 3.46 -9.30
N LEU A 372 -5.39 2.48 -10.18
CA LEU A 372 -4.36 2.03 -11.12
C LEU A 372 -4.40 2.94 -12.34
N ILE A 373 -3.29 3.62 -12.64
CA ILE A 373 -3.26 4.68 -13.66
C ILE A 373 -2.62 4.23 -14.98
N GLY A 374 -2.15 2.99 -15.06
CA GLY A 374 -1.38 2.47 -16.20
C GLY A 374 0.13 2.51 -15.95
N ASP A 375 0.91 2.08 -16.93
CA ASP A 375 2.37 1.92 -16.82
C ASP A 375 3.10 3.24 -17.09
N VAL A 376 3.42 3.98 -16.03
CA VAL A 376 4.07 5.29 -16.11
C VAL A 376 5.55 5.14 -16.45
N ASN A 377 6.14 3.98 -16.11
CA ASN A 377 7.57 3.75 -16.15
C ASN A 377 8.04 2.84 -17.31
N GLY A 378 7.10 2.26 -18.05
CA GLY A 378 7.35 1.41 -19.21
C GLY A 378 7.91 0.02 -18.87
N ASP A 379 7.76 -0.46 -17.63
CA ASP A 379 8.23 -1.79 -17.24
C ASP A 379 7.27 -2.93 -17.54
N GLY A 380 6.11 -2.58 -18.09
CA GLY A 380 5.04 -3.48 -18.47
C GLY A 380 4.00 -3.69 -17.38
N PHE A 381 4.15 -3.12 -16.18
CA PHE A 381 3.18 -3.25 -15.08
C PHE A 381 2.41 -1.95 -14.88
N THR A 382 1.11 -2.04 -14.58
CA THR A 382 0.35 -0.84 -14.23
C THR A 382 0.80 -0.31 -12.87
N ASP A 383 0.90 1.00 -12.76
CA ASP A 383 1.33 1.68 -11.54
C ASP A 383 0.14 2.15 -10.70
N LEU A 384 0.35 2.20 -9.39
CA LEU A 384 -0.65 2.62 -8.40
C LEU A 384 -0.46 4.10 -8.07
N ALA A 385 -1.50 4.91 -8.25
CA ALA A 385 -1.57 6.25 -7.72
C ALA A 385 -2.25 6.28 -6.35
N VAL A 386 -1.64 6.99 -5.39
CA VAL A 386 -2.20 7.28 -4.08
C VAL A 386 -2.27 8.78 -3.86
N GLY A 387 -3.48 9.26 -3.60
CA GLY A 387 -3.80 10.65 -3.35
C GLY A 387 -3.95 11.00 -1.87
N THR A 388 -3.98 12.31 -1.61
CA THR A 388 -4.09 12.88 -0.26
C THR A 388 -5.29 13.83 -0.17
N GLY A 389 -6.05 13.75 0.92
CA GLY A 389 -7.28 14.52 1.11
C GLY A 389 -7.06 15.91 1.72
N ALA A 390 -6.13 16.04 2.66
CA ALA A 390 -5.74 17.31 3.27
C ALA A 390 -4.26 17.64 3.04
N GLY A 391 -3.51 16.70 2.46
CA GLY A 391 -2.15 16.87 2.00
C GLY A 391 -2.02 17.73 0.76
N THR A 392 -0.80 17.75 0.26
CA THR A 392 -0.40 18.51 -0.93
C THR A 392 0.49 17.65 -1.83
N ALA A 393 0.21 16.34 -1.88
CA ALA A 393 1.03 15.38 -2.59
C ALA A 393 0.21 14.29 -3.29
N ALA A 394 0.77 13.80 -4.38
CA ALA A 394 0.39 12.55 -5.03
C ALA A 394 1.60 11.61 -5.04
N TYR A 395 1.35 10.33 -4.82
CA TYR A 395 2.36 9.29 -4.74
C TYR A 395 2.09 8.26 -5.83
N ILE A 396 3.09 7.95 -6.66
CA ILE A 396 3.02 6.91 -7.68
C ILE A 396 3.93 5.78 -7.23
N TYR A 397 3.34 4.60 -7.07
CA TYR A 397 4.01 3.38 -6.67
C TYR A 397 4.10 2.44 -7.87
N ARG A 398 5.27 1.84 -8.04
CA ARG A 398 5.56 0.98 -9.17
C ARG A 398 4.86 -0.38 -9.04
N GLY A 399 4.18 -0.82 -10.09
CA GLY A 399 3.67 -2.19 -10.21
C GLY A 399 4.78 -3.22 -10.48
N ALA A 400 4.58 -4.47 -10.05
CA ALA A 400 5.54 -5.55 -10.29
C ALA A 400 4.92 -6.92 -10.00
N ASN A 401 5.34 -7.96 -10.74
CA ASN A 401 5.07 -9.36 -10.38
C ASN A 401 6.02 -9.88 -9.30
N ASP A 402 7.24 -9.34 -9.26
CA ASP A 402 8.27 -9.67 -8.29
C ASP A 402 8.13 -8.75 -7.08
N PHE A 403 7.05 -8.96 -6.31
CA PHE A 403 7.05 -8.65 -4.87
C PHE A 403 8.01 -9.55 -4.07
N ASP A 404 8.80 -10.35 -4.78
CA ASP A 404 9.96 -11.09 -4.34
C ASP A 404 10.88 -10.21 -3.47
N LEU A 405 10.77 -10.44 -2.16
CA LEU A 405 11.80 -11.18 -1.45
C LEU A 405 13.11 -11.27 -2.27
N PRO A 406 14.18 -10.48 -2.02
CA PRO A 406 15.41 -10.57 -2.79
C PRO A 406 15.77 -12.02 -3.06
N ALA A 407 15.75 -12.39 -4.35
CA ALA A 407 15.97 -13.75 -4.81
C ALA A 407 17.28 -14.30 -4.21
N ILE A 408 17.17 -15.10 -3.15
CA ILE A 408 18.29 -15.87 -2.62
C ILE A 408 18.32 -17.18 -3.39
N ALA A 409 19.40 -17.35 -4.17
CA ALA A 409 19.80 -18.68 -4.63
C ALA A 409 20.11 -19.56 -3.41
N VAL A 410 19.17 -20.42 -3.03
CA VAL A 410 19.35 -21.39 -1.94
C VAL A 410 20.29 -22.51 -2.38
N VAL A 411 21.56 -22.47 -1.94
CA VAL A 411 22.37 -23.68 -1.76
C VAL A 411 22.32 -24.05 -0.29
N SER A 412 21.60 -25.12 0.04
CA SER A 412 21.40 -25.56 1.43
C SER A 412 22.61 -26.31 1.98
N THR A 413 23.02 -25.97 3.20
CA THR A 413 23.64 -26.91 4.15
C THR A 413 23.06 -26.67 5.57
N PRO A 414 22.92 -27.70 6.42
CA PRO A 414 22.02 -27.72 7.57
C PRO A 414 22.50 -26.85 8.76
N PRO A 415 21.60 -26.51 9.71
CA PRO A 415 21.89 -25.56 10.80
C PRO A 415 22.73 -26.20 11.92
N ASP A 416 23.66 -25.42 12.48
CA ASP A 416 24.27 -25.74 13.78
C ASP A 416 23.58 -24.92 14.89
N THR A 417 23.38 -25.61 16.00
CA THR A 417 22.64 -25.23 17.19
C THR A 417 23.61 -24.77 18.27
N THR A 418 23.63 -23.49 18.68
CA THR A 418 23.92 -23.01 20.06
C THR A 418 23.81 -21.46 20.18
N PRO A 419 23.61 -20.91 21.40
CA PRO A 419 22.92 -19.63 21.62
C PRO A 419 23.80 -18.40 21.95
N SER A 420 23.22 -17.22 21.68
CA SER A 420 23.39 -15.90 22.34
C SER A 420 24.68 -15.08 22.15
N PHE A 421 24.42 -13.77 21.95
CA PHE A 421 25.29 -12.58 21.86
C PHE A 421 25.94 -12.34 20.48
N GLY A 422 25.29 -11.44 19.74
CA GLY A 422 25.36 -11.34 18.28
C GLY A 422 26.50 -10.50 17.70
N PRO A 423 26.63 -10.50 16.35
CA PRO A 423 27.61 -9.70 15.62
C PRO A 423 27.03 -8.34 15.18
N TYR A 424 27.87 -7.32 15.16
CA TYR A 424 27.60 -6.05 14.47
C TYR A 424 27.72 -6.27 12.95
N HIS A 425 26.79 -5.69 12.17
CA HIS A 425 26.86 -5.72 10.71
C HIS A 425 27.81 -4.63 10.21
N VAL A 426 28.91 -5.00 9.54
CA VAL A 426 29.75 -4.07 8.76
C VAL A 426 29.81 -4.59 7.33
N ALA A 427 29.13 -3.90 6.42
CA ALA A 427 29.20 -4.20 5.00
C ALA A 427 30.40 -3.46 4.38
N ALA A 428 31.44 -4.20 3.98
CA ALA A 428 32.48 -3.67 3.11
C ALA A 428 32.79 -4.70 2.01
N VAL A 429 32.71 -4.27 0.75
CA VAL A 429 33.08 -5.07 -0.42
C VAL A 429 34.46 -4.63 -0.88
N ILE A 430 35.44 -5.55 -0.90
CA ILE A 430 36.68 -5.38 -1.66
C ILE A 430 36.78 -6.52 -2.67
N THR A 431 36.80 -6.20 -3.95
CA THR A 431 37.22 -7.14 -4.99
C THR A 431 38.61 -6.77 -5.46
N ASP A 432 39.58 -7.67 -5.26
CA ASP A 432 40.83 -7.68 -6.01
C ASP A 432 41.08 -9.08 -6.59
N ALA A 433 41.61 -9.10 -7.81
CA ALA A 433 41.69 -10.25 -8.70
C ALA A 433 42.92 -11.15 -8.48
N SER A 434 43.55 -11.14 -7.29
CA SER A 434 44.92 -11.64 -7.13
C SER A 434 45.09 -12.90 -6.28
N GLY A 435 44.02 -13.56 -5.83
CA GLY A 435 44.09 -14.90 -5.25
C GLY A 435 45.13 -15.07 -4.13
N ILE A 436 45.12 -14.19 -3.13
CA ILE A 436 45.97 -14.30 -1.94
C ILE A 436 45.31 -15.30 -0.97
N SER A 437 46.03 -16.36 -0.62
CA SER A 437 45.61 -17.35 0.36
C SER A 437 46.24 -17.04 1.72
N TRP A 438 45.37 -16.88 2.74
CA TRP A 438 45.66 -16.67 4.17
C TRP A 438 46.18 -15.27 4.55
N ASP A 439 45.26 -14.33 4.76
CA ASP A 439 45.54 -12.98 5.29
C ASP A 439 44.99 -12.80 6.72
N THR A 440 45.78 -12.19 7.61
CA THR A 440 45.38 -11.79 8.97
C THR A 440 45.00 -10.31 8.95
N LEU A 441 43.80 -9.98 9.45
CA LEU A 441 43.28 -8.61 9.52
C LEU A 441 43.85 -7.88 10.75
N TYR A 442 44.35 -6.66 10.57
CA TYR A 442 44.83 -5.78 11.65
C TYR A 442 44.05 -4.46 11.67
N TYR A 443 43.62 -4.04 12.87
CA TYR A 443 43.03 -2.73 13.10
C TYR A 443 43.86 -1.94 14.13
N ASN A 444 43.85 -0.61 14.01
CA ASN A 444 44.61 0.30 14.87
C ASN A 444 43.68 0.98 15.89
N TYR A 445 43.88 0.73 17.18
CA TYR A 445 43.08 1.27 18.27
C TYR A 445 43.79 2.38 19.08
N GLY A 446 44.86 2.99 18.56
CA GLY A 446 45.43 4.22 19.14
C GLY A 446 46.50 4.05 20.24
N PRO A 447 46.74 2.86 20.84
CA PRO A 447 48.06 2.59 21.43
C PRO A 447 48.74 1.30 20.96
N GLY A 448 48.22 0.60 19.94
CA GLY A 448 48.88 -0.58 19.35
C GLY A 448 47.99 -1.39 18.41
N PHE A 449 48.61 -2.24 17.59
CA PHE A 449 47.92 -3.19 16.70
C PHE A 449 47.53 -4.45 17.48
N MET A 450 46.27 -4.84 17.39
CA MET A 450 45.81 -6.16 17.82
C MET A 450 45.36 -6.96 16.60
N GLY A 451 45.93 -8.15 16.41
CA GLY A 451 45.46 -9.09 15.40
C GLY A 451 44.18 -9.75 15.87
N VAL A 452 43.13 -9.70 15.05
CA VAL A 452 41.92 -10.52 15.29
C VAL A 452 42.12 -11.82 14.52
N SER A 453 42.01 -12.96 15.20
CA SER A 453 41.85 -14.22 14.49
C SER A 453 40.42 -14.30 13.96
N HIS A 454 40.31 -14.54 12.67
CA HIS A 454 39.07 -14.78 11.92
C HIS A 454 38.18 -15.84 12.60
N ASP A 455 36.98 -15.46 13.05
CA ASP A 455 36.05 -16.42 13.66
C ASP A 455 35.26 -17.21 12.61
N THR A 456 34.94 -16.65 11.43
CA THR A 456 34.43 -17.41 10.26
C THR A 456 34.54 -16.59 8.96
N ILE A 457 34.84 -17.23 7.83
CA ILE A 457 34.71 -16.66 6.47
C ILE A 457 33.52 -17.33 5.79
N ILE A 458 32.58 -16.54 5.26
CA ILE A 458 31.50 -17.03 4.39
C ILE A 458 31.53 -16.20 3.11
N GLY A 459 31.92 -16.80 1.99
CA GLY A 459 32.12 -16.08 0.73
C GLY A 459 33.24 -15.03 0.82
N ASP A 460 32.98 -13.82 0.30
CA ASP A 460 33.91 -12.67 0.33
C ASP A 460 33.68 -11.77 1.57
N THR A 461 32.92 -12.24 2.57
CA THR A 461 32.54 -11.46 3.76
C THR A 461 33.28 -11.95 5.01
N PHE A 462 33.86 -11.00 5.74
CA PHE A 462 34.59 -11.24 6.99
C PHE A 462 33.72 -10.90 8.20
N PHE A 463 33.61 -11.83 9.14
CA PHE A 463 32.98 -11.61 10.43
C PHE A 463 34.05 -11.49 11.51
N PHE A 464 34.00 -10.42 12.31
CA PHE A 464 34.87 -10.24 13.46
C PHE A 464 34.11 -9.63 14.63
N THR A 465 34.51 -10.02 15.83
CA THR A 465 33.98 -9.46 17.08
C THR A 465 34.94 -8.39 17.57
N ILE A 466 34.45 -7.17 17.79
CA ILE A 466 35.23 -6.13 18.48
C ILE A 466 35.17 -6.48 19.98
N PRO A 467 36.32 -6.70 20.65
CA PRO A 467 36.33 -6.93 22.09
C PRO A 467 35.69 -5.76 22.83
N GLU A 468 35.04 -6.03 23.97
CA GLU A 468 34.46 -5.02 24.87
C GLU A 468 35.34 -3.75 24.94
N LEU A 469 34.81 -2.66 24.39
CA LEU A 469 35.48 -1.36 24.43
C LEU A 469 35.30 -0.78 25.83
N ASP A 470 36.38 -0.79 26.62
CA ASP A 470 36.46 -0.08 27.89
C ASP A 470 36.28 1.45 27.65
N THR A 471 35.03 1.90 27.75
CA THR A 471 34.54 3.21 28.24
C THR A 471 35.18 4.53 27.75
N GLY A 472 35.80 4.58 26.57
CA GLY A 472 36.53 5.78 26.11
C GLY A 472 36.00 6.54 24.89
N PHE A 473 35.04 6.00 24.12
CA PHE A 473 34.68 6.53 22.80
C PHE A 473 33.35 7.27 22.83
N THR A 474 33.32 8.46 22.23
CA THR A 474 32.08 9.20 21.93
C THR A 474 31.79 9.01 20.45
N LEU A 475 30.58 8.56 20.12
CA LEU A 475 30.15 8.38 18.74
C LEU A 475 29.75 9.72 18.11
N PRO A 476 29.90 9.87 16.78
CA PRO A 476 30.57 8.94 15.86
C PRO A 476 32.10 8.92 16.04
N PHE A 477 32.75 7.79 15.71
CA PHE A 477 34.22 7.73 15.62
C PHE A 477 34.70 6.98 14.37
N ASP A 478 35.87 7.36 13.87
CA ASP A 478 36.48 6.79 12.66
C ASP A 478 37.45 5.65 13.02
N MET A 479 37.39 4.54 12.28
CA MET A 479 38.32 3.41 12.38
C MET A 479 39.15 3.24 11.10
N GLU A 480 40.44 2.92 11.26
CA GLU A 480 41.40 2.65 10.19
C GLU A 480 41.88 1.19 10.21
N TRP A 481 41.99 0.54 9.04
CA TRP A 481 42.47 -0.84 8.92
C TRP A 481 43.49 -1.06 7.81
N TYR A 482 44.25 -2.17 7.93
CA TYR A 482 45.38 -2.52 7.06
C TYR A 482 45.36 -4.01 6.66
N ILE A 483 45.82 -4.31 5.45
CA ILE A 483 46.09 -5.67 4.94
C ILE A 483 47.59 -5.94 5.06
N ALA A 484 47.99 -7.00 5.76
CA ALA A 484 49.40 -7.36 5.94
C ALA A 484 49.78 -8.59 5.10
N ALA A 485 50.82 -8.48 4.27
CA ALA A 485 51.37 -9.60 3.53
C ALA A 485 52.44 -10.35 4.36
N ALA A 486 52.13 -11.60 4.72
CA ALA A 486 53.01 -12.66 5.25
C ALA A 486 53.84 -12.35 6.53
N ASP A 487 53.55 -13.08 7.61
CA ASP A 487 54.35 -13.09 8.84
C ASP A 487 55.67 -13.86 8.67
N SER A 488 56.79 -13.22 9.01
CA SER A 488 58.04 -13.93 9.38
C SER A 488 58.20 -13.92 10.90
N PHE A 489 58.20 -15.11 11.52
CA PHE A 489 58.19 -15.30 12.97
C PHE A 489 59.58 -15.05 13.59
N ASP A 490 59.74 -14.01 14.43
CA ASP A 490 60.91 -13.79 15.29
C ASP A 490 60.57 -14.17 16.75
N PRO A 491 61.27 -15.11 17.41
CA PRO A 491 60.93 -15.57 18.76
C PRO A 491 61.24 -14.59 19.90
N VAL A 492 61.84 -13.41 19.65
CA VAL A 492 62.38 -12.56 20.73
C VAL A 492 61.64 -11.22 20.91
N ASN A 493 60.86 -10.75 19.94
CA ASN A 493 60.07 -9.52 20.09
C ASN A 493 58.63 -9.73 19.61
N ASN A 494 57.65 -9.32 20.43
CA ASN A 494 56.23 -9.23 20.04
C ASN A 494 56.10 -8.67 18.61
N VAL A 495 55.31 -9.37 17.79
CA VAL A 495 54.99 -9.11 16.37
C VAL A 495 55.29 -7.67 15.95
N THR A 496 56.40 -7.47 15.25
CA THR A 496 56.68 -6.21 14.56
C THR A 496 56.04 -6.27 13.18
N CYS A 497 54.90 -5.60 13.01
CA CYS A 497 54.33 -5.33 11.69
C CYS A 497 55.11 -4.19 11.03
N ASP A 498 56.12 -4.52 10.23
CA ASP A 498 56.65 -3.58 9.24
C ASP A 498 56.83 -4.36 7.92
N PRO A 499 55.90 -4.23 6.95
CA PRO A 499 56.08 -4.89 5.67
C PRO A 499 57.17 -4.17 4.89
N PRO A 500 58.26 -4.84 4.45
CA PRO A 500 59.19 -4.25 3.51
C PRO A 500 58.50 -4.16 2.15
N GLY A 501 57.82 -3.03 1.93
CA GLY A 501 57.15 -2.70 0.67
C GLY A 501 55.65 -2.48 0.80
N GLY A 502 55.26 -1.35 1.42
CA GLY A 502 54.04 -0.60 1.13
C GLY A 502 52.73 -1.38 1.04
N ALA A 503 52.04 -1.55 2.17
CA ALA A 503 50.58 -1.63 2.13
C ALA A 503 50.05 -0.26 1.65
N SER A 504 49.32 -0.26 0.54
CA SER A 504 48.59 0.90 0.03
C SER A 504 47.54 1.31 1.07
N SER A 505 47.58 2.59 1.46
CA SER A 505 46.64 3.41 2.24
C SER A 505 45.59 2.73 3.15
N PRO A 506 45.43 3.17 4.42
CA PRO A 506 44.34 2.69 5.25
C PRO A 506 42.98 3.08 4.67
N TYR A 507 42.00 2.19 4.81
CA TYR A 507 40.59 2.47 4.56
C TYR A 507 39.97 2.97 5.88
N THR A 508 39.18 4.04 5.80
CA THR A 508 38.55 4.68 6.96
C THR A 508 37.02 4.55 6.88
N PHE A 509 36.36 4.18 7.98
CA PHE A 509 34.90 4.22 8.08
C PHE A 509 34.43 4.69 9.46
N THR A 510 33.25 5.30 9.51
CA THR A 510 32.67 5.93 10.70
C THR A 510 31.65 5.01 11.39
N VAL A 511 31.84 4.75 12.67
CA VAL A 511 30.90 3.99 13.51
C VAL A 511 29.91 4.95 14.17
N ILE A 512 28.61 4.67 14.01
CA ILE A 512 27.48 5.33 14.69
C ILE A 512 26.70 4.26 15.48
N ASP A 513 26.32 4.51 16.74
CA ASP A 513 25.53 3.55 17.55
C ASP A 513 24.10 4.06 17.82
N THR A 514 23.25 3.05 17.82
CA THR A 514 21.82 2.89 18.07
C THR A 514 21.44 2.99 19.56
N ILE A 515 20.56 3.94 19.92
CA ILE A 515 19.67 3.77 21.09
C ILE A 515 18.41 3.03 20.59
N LYS A 516 17.85 2.11 21.41
CA LYS A 516 16.93 1.04 21.01
C LYS A 516 15.45 1.36 21.33
N PRO A 517 14.48 0.95 20.49
CA PRO A 517 13.12 0.66 20.95
C PRO A 517 13.13 -0.59 21.83
N VAL A 518 12.42 -0.55 22.95
CA VAL A 518 12.28 -1.67 23.91
C VAL A 518 10.85 -1.71 24.43
N ILE A 519 10.15 -2.82 24.25
CA ILE A 519 8.88 -3.09 24.93
C ILE A 519 9.19 -3.59 26.35
N THR A 520 8.77 -2.84 27.37
CA THR A 520 9.31 -3.04 28.73
C THR A 520 8.46 -3.98 29.59
N TYR A 521 7.18 -4.21 29.28
CA TYR A 521 6.31 -5.06 30.09
C TYR A 521 5.12 -5.62 29.30
N ILE A 522 4.74 -6.87 29.60
CA ILE A 522 3.53 -7.53 29.08
C ILE A 522 2.59 -7.83 30.25
N THR A 523 1.46 -7.12 30.36
CA THR A 523 0.41 -7.48 31.33
C THR A 523 -0.97 -7.07 30.89
N HIS A 524 -1.91 -8.02 30.96
CA HIS A 524 -3.19 -7.95 31.68
C HIS A 524 -4.16 -8.96 31.06
N PHE A 525 -4.74 -9.86 31.86
CA PHE A 525 -5.73 -10.84 31.37
C PHE A 525 -7.10 -10.49 31.97
N GLU A 526 -8.09 -10.16 31.13
CA GLU A 526 -9.49 -10.08 31.56
C GLU A 526 -10.25 -11.30 31.01
N ASP A 527 -10.67 -12.18 31.92
CA ASP A 527 -11.59 -13.28 31.63
C ASP A 527 -13.01 -12.75 31.60
N THR A 528 -13.66 -12.77 30.44
CA THR A 528 -15.05 -12.30 30.29
C THR A 528 -16.09 -13.41 30.25
N ASP A 529 -15.76 -14.70 30.11
CA ASP A 529 -16.78 -15.78 30.19
C ASP A 529 -16.23 -17.20 30.33
N SER A 530 -16.77 -17.94 31.32
CA SER A 530 -16.39 -19.33 31.56
C SER A 530 -17.11 -20.32 30.62
N THR A 531 -16.32 -21.08 29.85
CA THR A 531 -16.62 -22.26 29.00
C THR A 531 -16.86 -22.00 27.50
N GLY A 532 -15.76 -21.74 26.78
CA GLY A 532 -15.64 -21.67 25.32
C GLY A 532 -14.20 -21.32 24.93
N PRO A 533 -13.87 -21.14 23.63
CA PRO A 533 -12.65 -20.44 23.27
C PRO A 533 -12.68 -19.06 23.95
N PHE A 534 -11.60 -18.70 24.65
CA PHE A 534 -11.56 -17.44 25.40
C PHE A 534 -10.57 -16.48 24.74
N GLU A 535 -10.96 -15.21 24.72
CA GLU A 535 -10.14 -14.12 24.20
C GLU A 535 -9.17 -13.64 25.27
N VAL A 536 -7.91 -13.50 24.90
CA VAL A 536 -6.86 -12.96 25.75
C VAL A 536 -6.38 -11.66 25.14
N LEU A 537 -6.56 -10.57 25.88
CA LEU A 537 -5.94 -9.27 25.60
C LEU A 537 -4.49 -9.29 26.09
N ILE A 538 -3.57 -8.74 25.30
CA ILE A 538 -2.16 -8.62 25.69
C ILE A 538 -1.69 -7.20 25.44
N ASN A 539 -1.27 -6.49 26.49
CA ASN A 539 -0.75 -5.13 26.39
C ASN A 539 0.78 -5.10 26.47
N ALA A 540 1.41 -4.29 25.63
CA ALA A 540 2.84 -4.01 25.59
C ALA A 540 3.10 -2.50 25.69
N TYR A 541 4.14 -2.09 26.43
CA TYR A 541 4.47 -0.67 26.65
C TYR A 541 5.81 -0.26 25.99
N ASP A 542 5.76 0.72 25.08
CA ASP A 542 6.89 1.41 24.44
C ASP A 542 7.04 2.85 25.00
N PRO A 543 7.94 3.07 25.97
CA PRO A 543 8.13 4.38 26.61
C PRO A 543 8.74 5.46 25.70
N TYR A 544 9.16 5.12 24.48
CA TYR A 544 9.87 6.02 23.58
C TYR A 544 9.06 6.42 22.34
N SER A 545 7.88 5.81 22.13
CA SER A 545 7.03 6.01 20.95
C SER A 545 7.79 5.87 19.62
N GLU A 546 8.76 4.95 19.57
CA GLU A 546 9.66 4.72 18.44
C GLU A 546 9.35 3.38 17.74
N VAL A 547 8.45 2.57 18.29
CA VAL A 547 7.90 1.36 17.65
C VAL A 547 6.89 1.79 16.59
N LEU A 548 7.04 1.25 15.38
CA LEU A 548 6.14 1.40 14.24
C LEU A 548 5.18 0.22 14.13
N ASN A 549 5.71 -1.00 14.27
CA ASN A 549 4.95 -2.24 14.25
C ASN A 549 5.42 -3.14 15.40
N ALA A 550 4.48 -3.85 16.03
CA ALA A 550 4.76 -4.82 17.07
C ALA A 550 4.09 -6.16 16.77
N TRP A 551 4.80 -7.27 16.94
CA TRP A 551 4.26 -8.61 16.78
C TRP A 551 4.60 -9.48 17.98
N LEU A 552 3.63 -10.25 18.44
CA LEU A 552 3.80 -11.20 19.52
C LEU A 552 3.84 -12.63 18.97
N TYR A 553 4.79 -13.41 19.48
CA TYR A 553 4.91 -14.83 19.18
C TYR A 553 4.59 -15.67 20.40
N TYR A 554 3.65 -16.60 20.24
CA TYR A 554 3.26 -17.54 21.29
C TYR A 554 3.15 -18.98 20.76
N ILE A 555 3.31 -19.96 21.65
CA ILE A 555 3.09 -21.37 21.35
C ILE A 555 1.78 -21.81 21.98
N ASP A 556 0.86 -22.33 21.17
CA ASP A 556 -0.29 -23.11 21.66
C ASP A 556 0.12 -24.58 21.78
N SER A 557 -0.29 -25.24 22.87
CA SER A 557 -0.10 -26.67 23.18
C SER A 557 -0.14 -27.66 22.01
N GLU A 558 -0.95 -27.37 20.99
CA GLU A 558 -1.24 -28.28 19.90
C GLU A 558 -0.75 -27.78 18.52
N VAL A 559 -0.19 -26.56 18.42
CA VAL A 559 0.12 -25.90 17.15
C VAL A 559 1.45 -25.14 17.22
N GLU A 560 2.15 -25.08 16.08
CA GLU A 560 3.40 -24.34 15.85
C GLU A 560 3.36 -22.89 16.35
N THR A 561 4.52 -22.23 16.41
CA THR A 561 4.64 -20.82 16.82
C THR A 561 3.66 -19.93 16.04
N VAL A 562 2.73 -19.29 16.74
CA VAL A 562 1.74 -18.38 16.17
C VAL A 562 2.24 -16.95 16.31
N LYS A 563 2.16 -16.18 15.21
CA LYS A 563 2.47 -14.75 15.14
C LYS A 563 1.16 -13.97 15.14
N ILE A 564 1.04 -12.96 15.99
CA ILE A 564 -0.05 -11.99 15.94
C ILE A 564 0.51 -10.58 15.84
N ALA A 565 -0.18 -9.71 15.10
CA ALA A 565 0.08 -8.27 15.16
C ALA A 565 -0.48 -7.71 16.47
N MET A 566 0.24 -6.74 17.04
CA MET A 566 -0.22 -5.91 18.14
C MET A 566 -0.50 -4.52 17.60
N PHE A 567 -1.64 -3.96 17.96
CA PHE A 567 -2.13 -2.68 17.46
C PHE A 567 -1.91 -1.58 18.50
N PRO A 568 -1.45 -0.38 18.10
CA PRO A 568 -1.41 0.77 19.00
C PRO A 568 -2.78 1.03 19.62
N THR A 569 -2.82 1.39 20.89
CA THR A 569 -4.03 1.79 21.60
C THR A 569 -4.20 3.31 21.58
N ASP A 570 -5.24 3.84 22.24
CA ASP A 570 -5.41 5.29 22.47
C ASP A 570 -4.23 5.92 23.23
N ASN A 571 -3.42 5.10 23.91
CA ASN A 571 -2.17 5.50 24.54
C ASN A 571 -1.02 5.21 23.55
N PRO A 572 -0.27 6.23 23.08
CA PRO A 572 0.74 6.09 22.02
C PRO A 572 1.92 5.21 22.41
N ASP A 573 2.08 4.97 23.71
CA ASP A 573 3.12 4.11 24.26
C ASP A 573 2.60 2.67 24.48
N GLU A 574 1.36 2.33 24.11
CA GLU A 574 0.76 1.03 24.45
C GLU A 574 0.17 0.33 23.22
N TYR A 575 0.52 -0.94 23.08
CA TYR A 575 0.08 -1.83 22.00
C TYR A 575 -0.74 -2.97 22.56
N SER A 576 -1.80 -3.38 21.86
CA SER A 576 -2.71 -4.45 22.28
C SER A 576 -2.97 -5.48 21.17
N GLY A 577 -3.04 -6.75 21.52
CA GLY A 577 -3.41 -7.83 20.59
C GLY A 577 -4.40 -8.80 21.23
N TRP A 578 -5.21 -9.45 20.41
CA TRP A 578 -6.19 -10.46 20.84
C TRP A 578 -5.74 -11.86 20.41
N ILE A 579 -5.85 -12.82 21.32
CA ILE A 579 -5.65 -14.24 21.01
C ILE A 579 -6.92 -15.01 21.36
N THR A 580 -7.39 -15.86 20.44
CA THR A 580 -8.45 -16.83 20.72
C THR A 580 -7.85 -18.18 21.09
N VAL A 581 -8.14 -18.68 22.29
CA VAL A 581 -7.56 -19.94 22.81
C VAL A 581 -8.63 -21.02 22.92
N GLN A 582 -8.47 -22.16 22.25
CA GLN A 582 -9.51 -23.22 22.23
C GLN A 582 -9.55 -24.09 23.50
N TYR A 583 -8.46 -24.25 24.25
CA TYR A 583 -8.39 -25.15 25.43
C TYR A 583 -7.47 -24.64 26.56
N TYR A 584 -7.85 -24.89 27.83
CA TYR A 584 -7.00 -24.68 29.01
C TYR A 584 -6.03 -25.88 29.23
N PRO A 585 -4.75 -25.70 29.64
CA PRO A 585 -3.88 -24.51 29.64
C PRO A 585 -2.50 -24.75 28.98
N SER A 586 -2.20 -24.14 27.82
CA SER A 586 -0.80 -24.13 27.34
C SER A 586 -0.52 -23.04 26.31
N ILE A 587 -0.43 -21.78 26.78
CA ILE A 587 0.22 -20.71 26.03
C ILE A 587 1.57 -20.40 26.67
N ILE A 588 2.63 -20.44 25.87
CA ILE A 588 3.96 -19.95 26.26
C ILE A 588 4.30 -18.76 25.36
N LEU A 589 4.44 -17.57 25.97
CA LEU A 589 4.93 -16.36 25.31
C LEU A 589 6.45 -16.45 25.15
N TYR A 590 6.96 -16.16 23.96
CA TYR A 590 8.37 -16.42 23.62
C TYR A 590 9.18 -15.14 23.35
N TRP A 591 8.78 -14.35 22.36
CA TRP A 591 9.46 -13.08 22.02
C TRP A 591 8.49 -12.09 21.40
N VAL A 592 8.90 -10.82 21.42
CA VAL A 592 8.23 -9.74 20.71
C VAL A 592 9.16 -9.25 19.59
N GLU A 593 8.60 -9.07 18.41
CA GLU A 593 9.27 -8.35 17.32
C GLU A 593 8.75 -6.93 17.29
N VAL A 594 9.67 -5.98 17.17
CA VAL A 594 9.35 -4.57 16.94
C VAL A 594 10.10 -4.06 15.73
N GLU A 595 9.39 -3.30 14.92
CA GLU A 595 9.96 -2.47 13.88
C GLU A 595 10.03 -1.03 14.41
N ASP A 596 11.14 -0.34 14.20
CA ASP A 596 11.27 1.07 14.57
C ASP A 596 10.88 2.02 13.44
N ILE A 597 10.67 3.30 13.75
CA ILE A 597 10.35 4.35 12.77
C ILE A 597 11.42 4.54 11.67
N SER A 598 12.59 3.92 11.81
CA SER A 598 13.68 3.93 10.82
C SER A 598 13.76 2.61 10.02
N GLY A 599 12.76 1.72 10.16
CA GLY A 599 12.66 0.44 9.45
C GLY A 599 13.57 -0.65 10.00
N ASN A 600 14.18 -0.46 11.18
CA ASN A 600 15.02 -1.50 11.77
C ASN A 600 14.19 -2.50 12.56
N MET A 601 14.34 -3.77 12.21
CA MET A 601 13.72 -4.88 12.92
C MET A 601 14.53 -5.29 14.14
N LYS A 602 13.86 -5.45 15.27
CA LYS A 602 14.46 -6.00 16.50
C LYS A 602 13.58 -7.12 17.07
N ARG A 603 14.26 -8.17 17.52
CA ARG A 603 13.68 -9.25 18.33
C ARG A 603 14.12 -9.07 19.75
N ASP A 604 13.17 -8.92 20.66
CA ASP A 604 13.44 -8.96 22.09
C ASP A 604 12.85 -10.24 22.68
N PRO A 605 13.66 -11.16 23.24
CA PRO A 605 13.09 -12.20 24.09
C PRO A 605 12.29 -11.54 25.21
N VAL A 606 11.17 -12.13 25.61
CA VAL A 606 10.50 -11.66 26.82
C VAL A 606 11.44 -11.99 27.99
N ASP A 607 12.17 -10.98 28.44
CA ASP A 607 13.37 -11.12 29.28
C ASP A 607 13.03 -11.74 30.64
N GLU A 608 13.29 -13.05 30.76
CA GLU A 608 13.06 -13.97 31.89
C GLU A 608 11.70 -13.91 32.62
N PRO A 609 11.19 -15.07 33.09
CA PRO A 609 10.01 -15.08 33.91
C PRO A 609 10.33 -14.25 35.16
N THR A 610 9.57 -13.16 35.37
CA THR A 610 9.37 -12.71 36.76
C THR A 610 9.08 -13.98 37.58
N PRO A 611 9.54 -14.10 38.84
CA PRO A 611 9.58 -15.38 39.59
C PRO A 611 8.20 -16.05 39.83
N TYR A 612 7.15 -15.55 39.21
CA TYR A 612 5.92 -16.24 38.88
C TYR A 612 5.97 -16.74 37.43
N GLY A 613 6.52 -17.95 37.24
CA GLY A 613 6.04 -18.76 36.12
C GLY A 613 4.52 -18.88 36.26
N PHE A 614 3.76 -18.30 35.34
CA PHE A 614 2.30 -18.28 35.43
C PHE A 614 1.75 -19.67 35.08
N HIS A 615 1.70 -20.54 36.09
CA HIS A 615 0.87 -21.73 36.07
C HIS A 615 -0.58 -21.33 36.32
N ILE A 616 -1.44 -21.39 35.29
CA ILE A 616 -2.89 -21.50 35.50
C ILE A 616 -3.16 -22.95 35.92
N GLY A 617 -2.89 -23.24 37.19
CA GLY A 617 -3.28 -24.48 37.84
C GLY A 617 -4.69 -24.36 38.44
N PRO A 618 -5.42 -25.47 38.61
CA PRO A 618 -6.73 -25.42 39.24
C PRO A 618 -6.59 -24.90 40.68
N TYR A 619 -7.37 -23.88 41.02
CA TYR A 619 -7.66 -23.55 42.42
C TYR A 619 -8.23 -24.82 43.08
N PRO A 620 -7.60 -25.39 44.13
CA PRO A 620 -8.29 -26.36 44.96
C PRO A 620 -9.05 -25.59 46.04
N GLY A 621 -10.36 -25.41 45.81
CA GLY A 621 -11.33 -25.01 46.84
C GLY A 621 -11.78 -23.57 46.80
#